data_AF-A0A7J4B3F5-F1
#
_entry.id   AF-A0A7J4B3F5-F1
#
_cell.length_a   1.000
_cell.length_b   1.000
_cell.length_c   1.000
_cell.angle_alpha   90.00
_cell.angle_beta   90.00
_cell.angle_gamma   90.00
#
_symmetry.space_group_name_H-M   'P 1'
#
loop_
_entity.id
_entity.type
_entity.pdbx_description
1 polymer ?
#
loop_
_entity_poly.entity_id
_entity_poly.type
_entity_poly.pdbx_seq_one_letter_code
_entity_poly.pdbx_strand_id
1 'polypeptide(L)'
;MAQKELKRELGLFQVTMAGIGYILGAGLYILIGIASGYAGNAIWLSFLLGSLVAIFTGLSYAELSSMMPRNASEYLYGKRSLGEFFGFFGAFMMTLSAIFASTSVALGFARYFSSLFGINSVVLIAIGLIALLSYINWRSIKGSSNFNIICTFAELSGLIIIIGIALLNGHMVDLTYMPNGLEGVFKGAALVFFAYLG
;
A
#
# COMPACT_ATOMS: atom_id res chain seq x y z
N MET A 1 15.06 -14.53 -29.43
CA MET A 1 14.70 -15.30 -28.22
C MET A 1 13.18 -15.39 -28.16
N ALA A 2 12.61 -16.59 -28.27
CA ALA A 2 11.16 -16.77 -28.20
C ALA A 2 10.67 -16.35 -26.81
N GLN A 3 9.87 -15.28 -26.74
CA GLN A 3 9.30 -14.77 -25.51
C GLN A 3 8.29 -15.81 -25.01
N LYS A 4 8.62 -16.49 -23.92
CA LYS A 4 7.75 -17.47 -23.27
C LYS A 4 6.51 -16.71 -22.78
N GLU A 5 5.43 -16.73 -23.53
CA GLU A 5 4.19 -16.04 -23.16
C GLU A 5 3.68 -16.61 -21.83
N LEU A 6 3.56 -15.74 -20.83
CA LEU A 6 2.97 -16.10 -19.55
C LEU A 6 1.50 -16.45 -19.80
N LYS A 7 1.03 -17.56 -19.21
CA LYS A 7 -0.39 -17.89 -19.26
C LYS A 7 -1.17 -16.77 -18.58
N ARG A 8 -2.16 -16.22 -19.30
CA ARG A 8 -3.13 -15.28 -18.75
C ARG A 8 -4.10 -16.04 -17.84
N GLU A 9 -3.75 -16.12 -16.55
CA GLU A 9 -4.58 -16.79 -15.53
C GLU A 9 -5.30 -15.78 -14.63
N LEU A 10 -4.94 -14.49 -14.71
CA LEU A 10 -5.51 -13.41 -13.90
C LEU A 10 -6.75 -12.81 -14.55
N GLY A 11 -7.91 -12.99 -13.91
CA GLY A 11 -9.17 -12.32 -14.26
C GLY A 11 -9.35 -10.99 -13.54
N LEU A 12 -10.37 -10.20 -13.94
CA LEU A 12 -10.69 -8.88 -13.36
C LEU A 12 -10.74 -8.93 -11.82
N PHE A 13 -11.49 -9.88 -11.27
CA PHE A 13 -11.67 -10.02 -9.84
C PHE A 13 -10.36 -10.26 -9.09
N GLN A 14 -9.47 -11.10 -9.62
CA GLN A 14 -8.20 -11.41 -9.00
C GLN A 14 -7.26 -10.21 -9.03
N VAL A 15 -7.27 -9.44 -10.12
CA VAL A 15 -6.48 -8.20 -10.25
C VAL A 15 -7.01 -7.12 -9.30
N THR A 16 -8.33 -6.94 -9.22
CA THR A 16 -8.94 -5.98 -8.29
C THR A 16 -8.64 -6.35 -6.83
N MET A 17 -8.79 -7.62 -6.45
CA MET A 17 -8.49 -8.08 -5.09
C MET A 17 -7.00 -7.93 -4.76
N ALA A 18 -6.10 -8.27 -5.70
CA ALA A 18 -4.68 -8.05 -5.50
C ALA A 18 -4.35 -6.56 -5.29
N GLY A 19 -4.98 -5.66 -6.05
CA GLY A 19 -4.82 -4.21 -5.87
C GLY A 19 -5.31 -3.73 -4.51
N ILE A 20 -6.47 -4.22 -4.05
CA ILE A 20 -6.99 -3.92 -2.70
C ILE A 20 -6.00 -4.39 -1.63
N GLY A 21 -5.43 -5.58 -1.76
CA GLY A 21 -4.41 -6.09 -0.84
C GLY A 21 -3.14 -5.25 -0.80
N TYR A 22 -2.69 -4.74 -1.94
CA TYR A 22 -1.52 -3.84 -1.97
C TYR A 22 -1.76 -2.51 -1.24
N ILE A 23 -2.97 -1.96 -1.34
CA ILE A 23 -3.36 -0.68 -0.72
C ILE A 23 -3.65 -0.84 0.79
N LEU A 24 -4.37 -1.90 1.19
CA LEU A 24 -4.85 -2.05 2.57
C LEU A 24 -3.77 -2.40 3.60
N GLY A 25 -2.60 -2.87 3.19
CA GLY A 25 -1.60 -3.50 4.06
C GLY A 25 -0.98 -2.58 5.13
N ALA A 26 0.35 -2.60 5.24
CA ALA A 26 1.06 -1.87 6.30
C ALA A 26 0.74 -0.35 6.32
N GLY A 27 0.37 0.18 5.15
CA GLY A 27 -0.13 1.54 4.96
C GLY A 27 -1.21 1.93 5.96
N LEU A 28 -2.32 1.19 5.97
CA LEU A 28 -3.47 1.51 6.81
C LEU A 28 -3.21 1.16 8.28
N TYR A 29 -2.64 -0.01 8.57
CA TYR A 29 -2.50 -0.47 9.95
C TYR A 29 -1.47 0.33 10.77
N ILE A 30 -0.33 0.71 10.17
CA ILE A 30 0.72 1.44 10.90
C ILE A 30 0.52 2.95 10.82
N LEU A 31 0.24 3.48 9.62
CA LEU A 31 0.24 4.93 9.44
C LEU A 31 -1.00 5.60 10.01
N ILE A 32 -2.12 4.88 10.20
CA ILE A 32 -3.31 5.46 10.83
C ILE A 32 -3.03 5.96 12.26
N GLY A 33 -2.19 5.27 13.02
CA GLY A 33 -1.83 5.68 14.38
C GLY A 33 -0.90 6.89 14.41
N ILE A 34 -0.01 7.01 13.43
CA ILE A 34 0.89 8.17 13.31
C ILE A 34 0.10 9.38 12.80
N ALA A 35 -0.76 9.18 11.80
CA ALA A 35 -1.61 10.21 11.23
C ALA A 35 -2.66 10.72 12.24
N SER A 36 -3.19 9.86 13.11
CA SER A 36 -4.12 10.28 14.17
C SER A 36 -3.43 11.14 15.22
N GLY A 37 -2.13 10.91 15.47
CA GLY A 37 -1.32 11.81 16.30
C GLY A 37 -1.24 13.25 15.75
N TYR A 38 -1.29 13.42 14.43
CA TYR A 38 -1.29 14.75 13.79
C TYR A 38 -2.69 15.34 13.63
N ALA A 39 -3.61 14.57 13.05
CA ALA A 39 -4.95 15.03 12.67
C ALA A 39 -5.99 14.90 13.80
N GLY A 40 -5.68 14.17 14.87
CA GLY A 40 -6.63 13.83 15.92
C GLY A 40 -7.76 12.94 15.42
N ASN A 41 -8.97 13.24 15.86
CA ASN A 41 -10.17 12.50 15.46
C ASN A 41 -10.63 12.87 14.04
N ALA A 42 -10.19 14.02 13.54
CA ALA A 42 -10.43 14.47 12.17
C ALA A 42 -9.56 13.77 11.12
N ILE A 43 -8.93 12.63 11.45
CA ILE A 43 -8.14 11.82 10.52
C ILE A 43 -8.94 11.37 9.29
N TRP A 44 -10.27 11.23 9.40
CA TRP A 44 -11.13 10.91 8.27
C TRP A 44 -11.04 11.97 7.15
N LEU A 45 -10.83 13.26 7.49
CA LEU A 45 -10.56 14.30 6.49
C LEU A 45 -9.22 14.08 5.80
N SER A 46 -8.21 13.58 6.52
CA SER A 46 -6.90 13.27 5.94
C SER A 46 -7.01 12.14 4.89
N PHE A 47 -7.78 11.09 5.20
CA PHE A 47 -8.09 10.02 4.25
C PHE A 47 -8.95 10.52 3.08
N LEU A 48 -9.91 11.41 3.32
CA LEU A 48 -10.74 11.98 2.26
C LEU A 48 -9.88 12.79 1.27
N LEU A 49 -9.00 13.67 1.77
CA LEU A 49 -8.08 14.43 0.93
C LEU A 49 -7.09 13.52 0.18
N GLY A 50 -6.52 12.53 0.87
CA GLY A 50 -5.63 11.55 0.25
C GLY A 50 -6.31 10.74 -0.86
N SER A 51 -7.54 10.28 -0.63
CA SER A 51 -8.31 9.52 -1.61
C SER A 51 -8.69 10.33 -2.85
N LEU A 52 -8.99 11.63 -2.70
CA LEU A 52 -9.23 12.51 -3.86
C LEU A 52 -8.02 12.58 -4.79
N VAL A 53 -6.82 12.78 -4.23
CA VAL A 53 -5.57 12.77 -5.02
C VAL A 53 -5.32 11.40 -5.65
N ALA A 54 -5.56 10.33 -4.89
CA ALA A 54 -5.42 8.97 -5.38
C ALA A 54 -6.40 8.64 -6.53
N ILE A 55 -7.63 9.14 -6.50
CA ILE A 55 -8.62 8.96 -7.58
C ILE A 55 -8.13 9.60 -8.87
N PHE A 56 -7.67 10.86 -8.84
CA PHE A 56 -7.14 11.52 -10.05
C PHE A 56 -5.91 10.79 -10.60
N THR A 57 -5.05 10.31 -9.70
CA THR A 57 -3.88 9.50 -10.08
C THR A 57 -4.33 8.18 -10.73
N GLY A 58 -5.21 7.43 -10.08
CA GLY A 58 -5.73 6.16 -10.57
C GLY A 58 -6.45 6.26 -11.91
N LEU A 59 -7.25 7.32 -12.12
CA LEU A 59 -7.90 7.58 -13.41
C LEU A 59 -6.86 7.84 -14.53
N SER A 60 -5.80 8.59 -14.24
CA SER A 60 -4.71 8.84 -15.19
C SER A 60 -3.99 7.54 -15.58
N TYR A 61 -3.73 6.66 -14.60
CA TYR A 61 -3.15 5.33 -14.86
C TYR A 61 -4.11 4.40 -15.60
N ALA A 62 -5.42 4.48 -15.33
CA ALA A 62 -6.44 3.73 -16.06
C ALA A 62 -6.46 4.11 -17.55
N GLU A 63 -6.38 5.40 -17.85
CA GLU A 63 -6.32 5.90 -19.23
C GLU A 63 -5.04 5.41 -19.95
N LEU A 64 -3.87 5.60 -19.32
CA LEU A 64 -2.57 5.18 -19.87
C LEU A 64 -2.47 3.66 -20.09
N SER A 65 -2.94 2.85 -19.12
CA SER A 65 -2.92 1.40 -19.23
C SER A 65 -3.87 0.87 -20.30
N SER A 66 -5.00 1.54 -20.53
CA SER A 66 -5.94 1.20 -21.60
C SER A 66 -5.37 1.52 -23.00
N MET A 67 -4.61 2.60 -23.14
CA MET A 67 -3.96 2.97 -24.40
C MET A 67 -2.73 2.09 -24.70
N MET A 68 -2.02 1.64 -23.68
CA MET A 68 -0.76 0.90 -23.81
C MET A 68 -0.80 -0.43 -23.04
N PRO A 69 -1.51 -1.46 -23.56
CA PRO A 69 -1.67 -2.76 -22.89
C PRO A 69 -0.43 -3.65 -23.08
N ARG A 70 0.74 -3.16 -22.64
CA ARG A 70 2.00 -3.91 -22.58
C ARG A 70 2.48 -3.98 -21.14
N ASN A 71 3.22 -5.04 -20.82
CA ASN A 71 3.87 -5.23 -19.51
C ASN A 71 5.07 -4.28 -19.32
N ALA A 72 4.85 -2.98 -19.45
CA ALA A 72 5.86 -1.99 -19.21
C ALA A 72 5.20 -0.81 -18.51
N SER A 73 5.60 -0.61 -17.26
CA SER A 73 5.12 0.38 -16.31
C SER A 73 5.54 1.81 -16.73
N GLU A 74 5.75 2.68 -15.74
CA GLU A 74 6.13 4.09 -15.85
C GLU A 74 7.26 4.38 -16.85
N TYR A 75 8.18 3.43 -17.08
CA TYR A 75 9.20 3.54 -18.14
C TYR A 75 8.61 3.76 -19.53
N LEU A 76 7.61 2.95 -19.91
CA LEU A 76 7.04 3.00 -21.26
C LEU A 76 6.20 4.28 -21.44
N TYR A 77 5.48 4.67 -20.39
CA TYR A 77 4.68 5.89 -20.37
C TYR A 77 5.58 7.13 -20.52
N GLY A 78 6.64 7.23 -19.71
CA GLY A 78 7.61 8.32 -19.76
C GLY A 78 8.39 8.36 -21.07
N LYS A 79 8.85 7.21 -21.57
CA LYS A 79 9.60 7.11 -22.83
C LYS A 79 8.79 7.59 -24.03
N ARG A 80 7.51 7.21 -24.09
CA ARG A 80 6.66 7.52 -25.24
C ARG A 80 6.17 8.98 -25.25
N SER A 81 5.98 9.58 -24.07
CA SER A 81 5.48 10.95 -23.95
C SER A 81 6.62 11.99 -23.96
N LEU A 82 7.69 11.74 -23.21
CA LEU A 82 8.70 12.75 -22.86
C LEU A 82 10.12 12.40 -23.36
N GLY A 83 10.33 11.19 -23.87
CA GLY A 83 11.63 10.71 -24.35
C GLY A 83 12.37 9.82 -23.36
N GLU A 84 13.51 9.28 -23.80
CA GLU A 84 14.21 8.17 -23.14
C GLU A 84 14.74 8.51 -21.74
N PHE A 85 15.22 9.74 -21.53
CA PHE A 85 15.70 10.20 -20.23
C PHE A 85 14.59 10.20 -19.17
N PHE A 86 13.42 10.76 -19.49
CA PHE A 86 12.28 10.82 -18.56
C PHE A 86 11.69 9.43 -18.30
N GLY A 87 11.68 8.55 -19.32
CA GLY A 87 11.33 7.14 -19.12
C GLY A 87 12.26 6.45 -18.13
N PHE A 88 13.58 6.58 -18.30
CA PHE A 88 14.57 6.01 -17.38
C PHE A 88 14.44 6.59 -15.97
N PHE A 89 14.33 7.92 -15.85
CA PHE A 89 14.21 8.60 -14.57
C PHE A 89 12.94 8.15 -13.81
N GLY A 90 11.81 8.03 -14.51
CA GLY A 90 10.57 7.49 -13.93
C GLY A 90 10.75 6.06 -13.41
N ALA A 91 11.35 5.17 -14.20
CA ALA A 91 11.62 3.80 -13.79
C ALA A 91 12.56 3.71 -12.58
N PHE A 92 13.56 4.59 -12.53
CA PHE A 92 14.49 4.69 -11.40
C PHE A 92 13.78 5.13 -10.12
N MET A 93 12.94 6.17 -10.19
CA MET A 93 12.10 6.61 -9.07
C MET A 93 11.13 5.52 -8.60
N MET A 94 10.49 4.79 -9.53
CA MET A 94 9.62 3.65 -9.22
C MET A 94 10.34 2.58 -8.40
N THR A 95 11.56 2.23 -8.82
CA THR A 95 12.37 1.20 -8.16
C THR A 95 12.76 1.64 -6.76
N LEU A 96 13.18 2.89 -6.59
CA LEU A 96 13.48 3.45 -5.26
C LEU A 96 12.23 3.47 -4.37
N SER A 97 11.08 3.88 -4.91
CA SER A 97 9.80 3.86 -4.20
C SER A 97 9.46 2.45 -3.70
N ALA A 98 9.62 1.43 -4.54
CA ALA A 98 9.40 0.04 -4.16
C ALA A 98 10.34 -0.44 -3.04
N ILE A 99 11.60 -0.01 -3.03
CA ILE A 99 12.56 -0.31 -1.96
C ILE A 99 12.12 0.33 -0.64
N PHE A 100 11.73 1.61 -0.66
CA PHE A 100 11.25 2.30 0.54
C PHE A 100 9.92 1.72 1.04
N ALA A 101 9.01 1.37 0.13
CA ALA A 101 7.73 0.78 0.46
C ALA A 101 7.90 -0.59 1.12
N SER A 102 8.66 -1.49 0.51
CA SER A 102 8.95 -2.83 1.08
C SER A 102 9.66 -2.74 2.43
N THR A 103 10.60 -1.81 2.59
CA THR A 103 11.27 -1.56 3.88
C THR A 103 10.29 -1.07 4.94
N SER A 104 9.38 -0.15 4.58
CA SER A 104 8.37 0.40 5.49
C SER A 104 7.38 -0.68 5.95
N VAL A 105 6.94 -1.54 5.04
CA VAL A 105 6.09 -2.71 5.34
C VAL A 105 6.80 -3.68 6.28
N ALA A 106 8.07 -4.00 6.03
CA ALA A 106 8.84 -4.93 6.85
C ALA A 106 9.09 -4.39 8.27
N LEU A 107 9.40 -3.10 8.41
CA LEU A 107 9.51 -2.43 9.71
C LEU A 107 8.18 -2.40 10.45
N GLY A 108 7.09 -2.14 9.72
CA GLY A 108 5.74 -2.19 10.24
C GLY A 108 5.39 -3.54 10.85
N PHE A 109 5.61 -4.61 10.09
CA PHE A 109 5.44 -5.99 10.58
C PHE A 109 6.32 -6.26 11.80
N ALA A 110 7.60 -5.89 11.75
CA ALA A 110 8.54 -6.15 12.83
C ALA A 110 8.14 -5.45 14.14
N ARG A 111 7.53 -4.25 14.07
CA ARG A 111 6.99 -3.55 15.25
C ARG A 111 5.80 -4.30 15.87
N TYR A 112 4.86 -4.77 15.05
CA TYR A 112 3.75 -5.59 15.56
C TYR A 112 4.25 -6.90 16.17
N PHE A 113 5.18 -7.59 15.49
CA PHE A 113 5.77 -8.83 15.98
C PHE A 113 6.52 -8.62 17.30
N SER A 114 7.32 -7.55 17.38
CA SER A 114 8.03 -7.14 18.59
C SER A 114 7.07 -6.87 19.75
N SER A 115 5.97 -6.16 19.50
CA SER A 115 4.94 -5.86 20.51
C SER A 115 4.18 -7.10 20.99
N LEU A 116 4.01 -8.12 20.13
CA LEU A 116 3.24 -9.32 20.46
C LEU A 116 4.07 -10.35 21.22
N PHE A 117 5.35 -10.49 20.88
CA PHE A 117 6.26 -11.48 21.48
C PHE A 117 7.28 -10.90 22.47
N GLY A 118 7.32 -9.58 22.65
CA GLY A 118 8.25 -8.91 23.58
C GLY A 118 9.71 -8.92 23.13
N ILE A 119 9.98 -9.10 21.83
CA ILE A 119 11.34 -9.16 21.28
C ILE A 119 11.77 -7.79 20.79
N ASN A 120 12.74 -7.14 21.44
CA ASN A 120 13.16 -5.76 21.12
C ASN A 120 14.05 -5.61 19.87
N SER A 121 14.18 -6.65 19.04
CA SER A 121 15.07 -6.68 17.88
C SER A 121 14.36 -6.39 16.56
N VAL A 122 13.68 -5.25 16.47
CA VAL A 122 12.84 -4.85 15.30
C VAL A 122 13.59 -4.95 13.97
N VAL A 123 14.83 -4.45 13.92
CA VAL A 123 15.64 -4.44 12.69
C VAL A 123 15.98 -5.86 12.22
N LEU A 124 16.35 -6.75 13.15
CA LEU A 124 16.68 -8.15 12.83
C LEU A 124 15.45 -8.91 12.33
N ILE A 125 14.28 -8.66 12.92
CA ILE A 125 13.01 -9.26 12.48
C ILE A 125 12.67 -8.78 11.07
N ALA A 126 12.82 -7.47 10.78
CA ALA A 126 12.56 -6.92 9.46
C ALA A 126 13.49 -7.51 8.39
N ILE A 127 14.80 -7.60 8.67
CA ILE A 127 15.78 -8.23 7.77
C ILE A 127 15.43 -9.71 7.55
N GLY A 128 15.09 -10.44 8.62
CA GLY A 128 14.69 -11.84 8.55
C GLY A 128 13.44 -12.05 7.69
N LEU A 129 12.44 -11.18 7.84
CA LEU A 129 11.22 -11.21 7.03
C LEU A 129 11.52 -10.96 5.54
N ILE A 130 12.32 -9.94 5.22
CA ILE A 130 12.70 -9.65 3.84
C ILE A 130 13.47 -10.83 3.23
N ALA A 131 14.42 -11.41 3.95
CA ALA A 131 15.17 -12.58 3.49
C ALA A 131 14.26 -13.79 3.25
N LEU A 132 13.32 -14.06 4.16
CA LEU A 132 12.35 -15.14 4.06
C LEU A 132 11.40 -14.95 2.86
N LEU A 133 10.82 -13.76 2.69
CA LEU A 133 9.93 -13.47 1.57
C LEU A 133 10.69 -13.49 0.24
N SER A 134 11.93 -13.01 0.21
CA SER A 134 12.79 -13.08 -0.98
C SER A 134 13.07 -14.54 -1.36
N TYR A 135 13.35 -15.40 -0.38
CA TYR A 135 13.55 -16.83 -0.61
C TYR A 135 12.28 -17.53 -1.12
N ILE A 136 11.11 -17.20 -0.56
CA ILE A 136 9.81 -17.74 -1.02
C ILE A 136 9.53 -17.31 -2.47
N ASN A 137 9.72 -16.02 -2.78
CA ASN A 137 9.55 -15.49 -4.13
C ASN A 137 10.47 -16.17 -5.15
N TRP A 138 11.71 -16.49 -4.76
CA TRP A 138 12.62 -17.22 -5.62
C TRP A 138 12.13 -18.64 -5.94
N ARG A 139 11.50 -19.34 -4.99
CA ARG A 139 11.01 -20.71 -5.20
C ARG A 139 9.69 -20.83 -5.96
N SER A 140 8.74 -19.89 -5.80
CA SER A 140 7.43 -20.04 -6.46
C SER A 140 6.69 -18.72 -6.65
N ILE A 141 6.56 -18.29 -7.91
CA ILE A 141 5.76 -17.11 -8.30
C ILE A 141 4.28 -17.48 -8.52
N LYS A 142 3.99 -18.70 -8.97
CA LYS A 142 2.62 -19.13 -9.34
C LYS A 142 1.67 -19.29 -8.15
N GLY A 143 2.17 -19.66 -6.97
CA GLY A 143 1.36 -19.73 -5.75
C GLY A 143 1.05 -18.36 -5.13
N SER A 144 1.77 -17.32 -5.55
CA SER A 144 1.75 -16.00 -4.90
C SER A 144 0.41 -15.26 -5.08
N SER A 145 -0.24 -15.40 -6.24
CA SER A 145 -1.50 -14.67 -6.49
C SER A 145 -2.69 -15.16 -5.66
N ASN A 146 -2.85 -16.47 -5.50
CA ASN A 146 -3.94 -17.00 -4.67
C ASN A 146 -3.68 -16.75 -3.18
N PHE A 147 -2.41 -16.81 -2.78
CA PHE A 147 -2.01 -16.45 -1.42
C PHE A 147 -2.33 -14.98 -1.12
N ASN A 148 -2.04 -14.08 -2.06
CA ASN A 148 -2.36 -12.65 -1.91
C ASN A 148 -3.86 -12.43 -1.66
N ILE A 149 -4.73 -13.04 -2.46
CA ILE A 149 -6.19 -12.90 -2.30
C ILE A 149 -6.65 -13.36 -0.89
N ILE A 150 -6.13 -14.48 -0.39
CA ILE A 150 -6.46 -14.97 0.96
C ILE A 150 -6.02 -13.97 2.03
N CYS A 151 -4.81 -13.41 1.89
CA CYS A 151 -4.31 -12.37 2.80
C CYS A 151 -5.19 -11.12 2.76
N THR A 152 -5.62 -10.67 1.58
CA THR A 152 -6.52 -9.51 1.45
C THR A 152 -7.84 -9.74 2.16
N PHE A 153 -8.43 -10.94 2.05
CA PHE A 153 -9.65 -11.27 2.80
C PHE A 153 -9.42 -11.26 4.31
N ALA A 154 -8.28 -11.78 4.77
CA ALA A 154 -7.92 -11.74 6.19
C ALA A 154 -7.79 -10.29 6.70
N GLU A 155 -7.12 -9.42 5.95
CA GLU A 155 -6.99 -7.99 6.27
C GLU A 155 -8.35 -7.28 6.32
N LEU A 156 -9.18 -7.44 5.29
CA LEU A 156 -10.53 -6.89 5.26
C LEU A 156 -11.37 -7.34 6.46
N SER A 157 -11.32 -8.63 6.80
CA SER A 157 -12.04 -9.16 7.96
C SER A 157 -11.55 -8.55 9.27
N GLY A 158 -10.23 -8.35 9.41
CA GLY A 158 -9.64 -7.70 10.59
C GLY A 158 -10.15 -6.27 10.77
N LEU A 159 -10.21 -5.48 9.69
CA LEU A 159 -10.77 -4.12 9.73
C LEU A 159 -12.24 -4.12 10.12
N ILE A 160 -13.05 -5.00 9.52
CA ILE A 160 -14.48 -5.11 9.83
C ILE A 160 -14.70 -5.46 11.31
N ILE A 161 -13.90 -6.37 11.86
CA ILE A 161 -13.96 -6.74 13.28
C ILE A 161 -13.65 -5.55 14.18
N ILE A 162 -12.58 -4.79 13.88
CA ILE A 162 -12.19 -3.60 14.65
C ILE A 162 -13.32 -2.55 14.63
N ILE A 163 -13.89 -2.28 13.44
CA ILE A 163 -15.01 -1.34 13.29
C ILE A 163 -16.24 -1.82 14.07
N GLY A 164 -16.57 -3.11 13.99
CA GLY A 164 -17.70 -3.70 14.71
C GLY A 164 -17.55 -3.58 16.23
N ILE A 165 -16.36 -3.90 16.78
CA ILE A 165 -16.06 -3.75 18.21
C ILE A 165 -16.15 -2.28 18.62
N ALA A 166 -15.61 -1.36 17.80
CA ALA A 166 -15.67 0.07 18.09
C ALA A 166 -17.13 0.60 18.18
N LEU A 167 -18.00 0.17 17.26
CA LEU A 167 -19.42 0.53 17.27
C LEU A 167 -20.17 -0.05 18.48
N LEU A 168 -19.84 -1.29 18.89
CA LEU A 168 -20.46 -1.94 20.05
C LEU A 168 -20.06 -1.30 21.38
N ASN A 169 -18.84 -0.76 21.49
CA ASN A 169 -18.39 -0.07 22.69
C ASN A 169 -19.16 1.24 22.94
N GLY A 170 -19.76 1.86 21.91
CA GLY A 170 -20.66 3.00 22.07
C GLY A 170 -20.00 4.31 22.52
N HIS A 171 -18.66 4.39 22.50
CA HIS A 171 -17.94 5.63 22.81
C HIS A 171 -18.12 6.64 21.67
N MET A 172 -18.91 7.67 21.91
CA MET A 172 -19.02 8.81 20.99
C MET A 172 -17.74 9.64 21.10
N VAL A 173 -17.01 9.73 19.99
CA VAL A 173 -15.81 10.55 19.87
C VAL A 173 -16.16 11.76 19.03
N ASP A 174 -15.72 12.96 19.44
CA ASP A 174 -15.87 14.15 18.61
C ASP A 174 -15.01 14.01 17.36
N LEU A 175 -15.66 13.77 16.22
CA LEU A 175 -15.03 13.59 14.91
C LEU A 175 -14.37 14.86 14.36
N THR A 176 -14.64 16.02 14.97
CA THR A 176 -14.11 17.32 14.54
C THR A 176 -12.91 17.78 15.36
N TYR A 177 -12.53 17.02 16.40
CA TYR A 177 -11.37 17.36 17.23
C TYR A 177 -10.07 17.31 16.43
N MET A 178 -9.44 18.47 16.28
CA MET A 178 -8.19 18.70 15.56
C MET A 178 -7.14 19.32 16.49
N PRO A 179 -6.22 18.53 17.07
CA PRO A 179 -5.22 19.03 18.01
C PRO A 179 -4.26 20.04 17.38
N ASN A 180 -3.93 19.84 16.09
CA ASN A 180 -3.02 20.71 15.33
C ASN A 180 -3.76 21.51 14.23
N GLY A 181 -5.08 21.66 14.34
CA GLY A 181 -5.92 22.31 13.33
C GLY A 181 -5.80 21.68 11.93
N LEU A 182 -6.06 22.49 10.90
CA LEU A 182 -5.99 22.07 9.50
C LEU A 182 -4.58 21.64 9.07
N GLU A 183 -3.54 22.23 9.65
CA GLU A 183 -2.15 21.84 9.35
C GLU A 183 -1.89 20.37 9.72
N GLY A 184 -2.43 19.92 10.86
CA GLY A 184 -2.39 18.51 11.26
C GLY A 184 -3.08 17.58 10.27
N VAL A 185 -4.21 18.01 9.71
CA VAL A 185 -4.95 17.27 8.69
C VAL A 185 -4.15 17.16 7.40
N PHE A 186 -3.50 18.23 6.95
CA PHE A 186 -2.66 18.19 5.75
C PHE A 186 -1.42 17.30 5.94
N LYS A 187 -0.77 17.35 7.11
CA LYS A 187 0.33 16.44 7.46
C LYS A 187 -0.13 14.98 7.51
N GLY A 188 -1.29 14.73 8.12
CA GLY A 188 -1.93 13.42 8.12
C GLY A 188 -2.23 12.93 6.70
N ALA A 189 -2.76 13.79 5.83
CA ALA A 189 -3.10 13.44 4.45
C ALA A 189 -1.86 13.06 3.63
N ALA A 190 -0.76 13.81 3.75
CA ALA A 190 0.49 13.50 3.08
C ALA A 190 1.07 12.15 3.53
N LEU A 191 0.91 11.82 4.81
CA LEU A 191 1.39 10.56 5.39
C LEU A 191 0.50 9.38 4.99
N VAL A 192 -0.82 9.56 5.04
CA VAL A 192 -1.82 8.55 4.62
C VAL A 192 -1.81 8.32 3.11
N PHE A 193 -1.37 9.30 2.30
CA PHE A 193 -1.22 9.12 0.86
C PHE A 193 -0.34 7.90 0.51
N PHE A 194 0.66 7.60 1.34
CA PHE A 194 1.47 6.39 1.20
C PHE A 194 0.63 5.10 1.22
N ALA A 195 -0.47 5.05 1.98
CA ALA A 195 -1.36 3.89 2.01
C ALA A 195 -2.10 3.67 0.69
N TYR A 196 -2.22 4.68 -0.17
CA TYR A 196 -2.83 4.55 -1.50
C TYR A 196 -1.85 4.08 -2.59
N LEU A 197 -0.58 3.83 -2.27
CA LEU A 197 0.38 3.28 -3.21
C LEU A 197 0.08 1.79 -3.43
N GLY A 198 -0.42 1.43 -4.61
CA GLY A 198 -0.75 0.05 -5.01
C GLY A 198 -1.01 -0.11 -6.51
#